data_AF-A0A1C6SKM8-F1
#
_entry.id   AF-A0A1C6SKM8-F1
#
_cell.length_a   1.000
_cell.length_b   1.000
_cell.length_c   1.000
_cell.angle_alpha   90.00
_cell.angle_beta   90.00
_cell.angle_gamma   90.00
#
_symmetry.space_group_name_H-M   'P 1'
#
loop_
_entity.id
_entity.type
_entity.pdbx_description
1 polymer ?
#
loop_
_entity_poly.entity_id
_entity_poly.type
_entity_poly.pdbx_seq_one_letter_code
_entity_poly.pdbx_strand_id
1 'polypeptide(L)'
;MRGGHDRYQRRSTGGNAGSDPLPGGHPALYDAVLFDRDGTLIEDVPYNGDPDKVRPVPGARAALDRLRAVGLRLGVVTNQSGLARGLFTEADMRRVHARVEELLGPFDTWQVCPHDDGAGCGCRKPAPGLVRAAARQLDTSPGRCVVVGDIGRDMAAALAAGATGVLVPTPVTRAEEVAAAPSVARDLPAAVTEILRRRAAVVPAAPRRAGTVLVARTDSAGDVLVTGPAIRAVAAGARRVVLLCGPRGRAAADLLPGVDEVVEWPLPWIDPDPGPVDRERMDALLARLVGVGADEAVVFTSFHQSPLPLALLLRMAGVWRISAVSEDYPGSLLDVRHRVPAGVPEPERALSLAAAAGFALPPGDEPVLRLRPEALPPPPGPPGYVVVHPGASVPARACPPGVHADMVAALTAAGHRVVVTGGPDQTGLTARVAAAGGVDLGGRTRLADLAAVIAAAGAVVVGNTGPAHLAAALGVPVVSLFAPTVPFGQWGPYRVPTVRLGDATAPCRDSRAARCPVPGHPCLAGVDPAEVVNAVRLLGVTAGNRAGGNRAGGVAGGAGAGVGSGGGGR
;
A
#
# COMPACT_ATOMS: atom_id res chain seq x y z
N MET A 1 -50.68 27.95 -9.64
CA MET A 1 -49.99 27.59 -10.89
C MET A 1 -48.66 28.34 -10.93
N ARG A 2 -47.56 27.60 -11.18
CA ARG A 2 -46.24 27.98 -11.76
C ARG A 2 -45.63 29.31 -11.25
N GLY A 3 -44.49 29.36 -10.57
CA GLY A 3 -43.20 28.72 -10.84
C GLY A 3 -42.16 29.83 -11.00
N GLY A 4 -40.99 29.74 -10.37
CA GLY A 4 -39.95 30.77 -10.51
C GLY A 4 -38.80 30.65 -9.51
N HIS A 5 -37.79 29.89 -9.93
CA HIS A 5 -36.52 29.59 -9.28
C HIS A 5 -35.67 30.82 -8.90
N ASP A 6 -35.13 30.73 -7.69
CA ASP A 6 -33.68 30.69 -7.39
C ASP A 6 -32.88 32.00 -7.51
N ARG A 7 -32.60 32.58 -6.33
CA ARG A 7 -31.40 33.36 -5.98
C ARG A 7 -31.45 33.59 -4.47
N TYR A 8 -30.67 32.86 -3.67
CA TYR A 8 -30.16 33.40 -2.41
C TYR A 8 -28.85 32.69 -2.01
N GLN A 9 -27.75 33.26 -2.49
CA GLN A 9 -26.44 33.16 -1.83
C GLN A 9 -26.46 34.00 -0.54
N ARG A 10 -26.23 33.38 0.62
CA ARG A 10 -25.54 33.98 1.80
C ARG A 10 -24.87 32.82 2.54
N ARG A 11 -23.54 32.64 2.47
CA ARG A 11 -22.50 33.33 3.25
C ARG A 11 -22.89 33.51 4.72
N SER A 12 -22.61 32.47 5.52
CA SER A 12 -22.27 32.60 6.94
C SER A 12 -20.75 32.57 7.07
N THR A 13 -20.17 33.76 7.07
CA THR A 13 -18.81 34.03 7.55
C THR A 13 -18.82 34.03 9.07
N GLY A 14 -18.06 33.13 9.68
CA GLY A 14 -17.80 33.12 11.11
C GLY A 14 -16.52 32.35 11.42
N GLY A 15 -15.41 33.09 11.49
CA GLY A 15 -14.22 32.71 12.26
C GLY A 15 -13.36 31.59 11.69
N ASN A 16 -12.54 31.95 10.71
CA ASN A 16 -11.35 31.19 10.32
C ASN A 16 -10.36 31.18 11.49
N ALA A 17 -10.42 30.17 12.36
CA ALA A 17 -9.24 29.73 13.11
C ALA A 17 -8.47 28.84 12.14
N GLY A 18 -7.50 29.43 11.45
CA GLY A 18 -6.57 28.68 10.63
C GLY A 18 -6.04 27.51 11.44
N SER A 19 -6.09 26.33 10.85
CA SER A 19 -5.30 25.20 11.29
C SER A 19 -3.83 25.61 11.14
N ASP A 20 -3.27 26.22 12.17
CA ASP A 20 -1.83 26.32 12.29
C ASP A 20 -1.27 24.89 12.16
N PRO A 21 -0.29 24.65 11.28
CA PRO A 21 0.42 23.40 11.27
C PRO A 21 0.98 23.20 12.69
N LEU A 22 0.71 22.04 13.29
CA LEU A 22 1.33 21.67 14.56
C LEU A 22 2.83 21.99 14.49
N PRO A 23 3.38 22.80 15.42
CA PRO A 23 4.80 23.15 15.37
C PRO A 23 5.61 21.85 15.48
N GLY A 24 6.36 21.52 14.42
CA GLY A 24 7.21 20.32 14.36
C GLY A 24 6.59 19.08 13.70
N GLY A 25 5.61 19.22 12.81
CA GLY A 25 4.85 18.13 12.18
C GLY A 25 5.70 17.01 11.56
N HIS A 26 5.98 15.97 12.33
CA HIS A 26 6.38 14.66 11.81
C HIS A 26 5.26 14.12 10.91
N PRO A 27 5.59 13.49 9.77
CA PRO A 27 4.57 12.94 8.88
C PRO A 27 3.76 11.86 9.60
N ALA A 28 2.50 12.16 9.89
CA ALA A 28 1.58 11.20 10.50
C ALA A 28 1.28 10.05 9.52
N LEU A 29 1.14 8.83 10.04
CA LEU A 29 0.79 7.65 9.23
C LEU A 29 -0.57 7.80 8.52
N TYR A 30 -1.53 8.43 9.20
CA TYR A 30 -2.89 8.67 8.72
C TYR A 30 -3.31 10.10 9.00
N ASP A 31 -4.17 10.58 8.10
CA ASP A 31 -4.75 11.91 8.08
C ASP A 31 -6.26 11.90 8.32
N ALA A 32 -6.91 10.80 7.92
CA ALA A 32 -8.35 10.66 7.97
C ALA A 32 -8.78 9.21 8.19
N VAL A 33 -9.93 9.04 8.83
CA VAL A 33 -10.64 7.76 8.94
C VAL A 33 -12.02 7.91 8.30
N LEU A 34 -12.30 7.04 7.35
CA LEU A 34 -13.53 6.98 6.59
C LEU A 34 -14.34 5.77 7.05
N PHE A 35 -15.61 5.95 7.36
CA PHE A 35 -16.46 4.89 7.87
C PHE A 35 -17.56 4.55 6.86
N ASP A 36 -17.87 3.26 6.70
CA ASP A 36 -19.24 2.94 6.30
C ASP A 36 -20.24 3.38 7.39
N ARG A 37 -21.47 3.64 6.98
CA ARG A 37 -22.53 4.08 7.89
C ARG A 37 -23.21 2.90 8.57
N ASP A 38 -23.78 2.00 7.78
CA ASP A 38 -24.74 0.99 8.21
C ASP A 38 -23.98 -0.29 8.58
N GLY A 39 -24.23 -0.89 9.74
CA GLY A 39 -23.44 -2.02 10.25
C GLY A 39 -22.09 -1.63 10.87
N THR A 40 -21.57 -0.44 10.56
CA THR A 40 -20.27 0.06 11.07
C THR A 40 -20.40 1.17 12.12
N LEU A 41 -21.10 2.27 11.84
CA LEU A 41 -21.32 3.37 12.80
C LEU A 41 -22.65 3.21 13.54
N ILE A 42 -23.66 2.71 12.84
CA ILE A 42 -25.01 2.47 13.36
C ILE A 42 -25.45 1.05 13.00
N GLU A 43 -26.45 0.51 13.70
CA GLU A 43 -27.07 -0.76 13.37
C GLU A 43 -27.61 -0.74 11.93
N ASP A 44 -27.37 -1.82 11.17
CA ASP A 44 -27.87 -1.95 9.80
C ASP A 44 -29.38 -2.17 9.80
N VAL A 45 -30.10 -1.16 9.32
CA VAL A 45 -31.54 -1.21 9.07
C VAL A 45 -31.74 -1.07 7.55
N PRO A 46 -32.29 -2.10 6.87
CA PRO A 46 -32.43 -2.07 5.42
C PRO A 46 -33.15 -0.82 4.90
N TYR A 47 -32.48 -0.07 4.02
CA TYR A 47 -32.98 1.16 3.40
C TYR A 47 -33.48 2.20 4.40
N ASN A 48 -32.73 2.42 5.49
CA ASN A 48 -33.13 3.32 6.56
C ASN A 48 -33.25 4.80 6.09
N GLY A 49 -34.50 5.27 5.95
CA GLY A 49 -34.84 6.69 5.80
C GLY A 49 -35.45 7.31 7.06
N ASP A 50 -35.47 6.60 8.18
CA ASP A 50 -36.16 6.99 9.41
C ASP A 50 -35.16 7.33 10.53
N PRO A 51 -35.04 8.60 10.96
CA PRO A 51 -34.13 8.99 12.03
C PRO A 51 -34.41 8.26 13.35
N ASP A 52 -35.65 7.84 13.62
CA ASP A 52 -36.00 7.17 14.87
C ASP A 52 -35.44 5.74 14.95
N LYS A 53 -34.97 5.18 13.84
CA LYS A 53 -34.30 3.88 13.75
C LYS A 53 -32.78 3.97 13.87
N VAL A 54 -32.22 5.16 13.97
CA VAL A 54 -30.76 5.33 14.12
C VAL A 54 -30.34 4.88 15.51
N ARG A 55 -29.53 3.81 15.57
CA ARG A 55 -28.95 3.26 16.80
C ARG A 55 -27.44 3.11 16.61
N PRO A 56 -26.60 3.90 17.30
CA PRO A 56 -25.16 3.75 17.26
C PRO A 56 -24.70 2.35 17.67
N VAL A 57 -23.68 1.82 17.01
CA VAL A 57 -23.03 0.59 17.48
C VAL A 57 -22.35 0.81 18.84
N PRO A 58 -22.17 -0.23 19.67
CA PRO A 58 -21.55 -0.09 20.99
C PRO A 58 -20.18 0.62 20.94
N GLY A 59 -20.04 1.67 21.76
CA GLY A 59 -18.78 2.41 21.90
C GLY A 59 -18.44 3.37 20.75
N ALA A 60 -19.30 3.53 19.73
CA ALA A 60 -19.03 4.36 18.56
C ALA A 60 -18.61 5.80 18.92
N ARG A 61 -19.40 6.50 19.74
CA ARG A 61 -19.12 7.89 20.13
C ARG A 61 -17.74 8.03 20.77
N ALA A 62 -17.43 7.21 21.77
CA ALA A 62 -16.14 7.23 22.46
C ALA A 62 -14.97 6.90 21.52
N ALA A 63 -15.18 5.98 20.57
CA ALA A 63 -14.16 5.63 19.58
C ALA A 63 -13.87 6.80 18.62
N LEU A 64 -14.92 7.48 18.11
CA LEU A 64 -14.75 8.65 17.24
C LEU A 64 -14.10 9.83 17.98
N ASP A 65 -14.48 10.07 19.24
CA ASP A 65 -13.89 11.14 20.06
C ASP A 65 -12.39 10.94 20.28
N ARG A 66 -11.91 9.69 20.42
CA ARG A 66 -10.47 9.38 20.49
C ARG A 66 -9.72 9.72 19.21
N LEU A 67 -10.34 9.54 18.04
CA LEU A 67 -9.74 9.92 16.76
C LEU A 67 -9.70 11.44 16.61
N ARG A 68 -10.79 12.15 16.96
CA ARG A 68 -10.84 13.62 16.95
C ARG A 68 -9.78 14.23 17.88
N ALA A 69 -9.59 13.64 19.06
CA ALA A 69 -8.62 14.10 20.06
C ALA A 69 -7.16 14.12 19.57
N VAL A 70 -6.82 13.31 18.56
CA VAL A 70 -5.48 13.30 17.94
C VAL A 70 -5.42 14.02 16.59
N GLY A 71 -6.49 14.75 16.23
CA GLY A 71 -6.58 15.56 15.02
C GLY A 71 -6.85 14.78 13.73
N LEU A 72 -7.38 13.55 13.81
CA LEU A 72 -7.80 12.81 12.61
C LEU A 72 -9.14 13.33 12.09
N ARG A 73 -9.20 13.59 10.79
CA ARG A 73 -10.44 13.96 10.08
C ARG A 73 -11.33 12.73 9.91
N LEU A 74 -12.63 12.87 10.13
CA LEU A 74 -13.61 11.78 10.07
C LEU A 74 -14.56 11.98 8.89
N GLY A 75 -14.71 10.96 8.05
CA GLY A 75 -15.66 10.99 6.94
C GLY A 75 -16.56 9.76 6.92
N VAL A 76 -17.70 9.89 6.25
CA VAL A 76 -18.61 8.75 5.98
C VAL A 76 -18.63 8.47 4.48
N VAL A 77 -18.48 7.20 4.09
CA VAL A 77 -18.53 6.72 2.70
C VAL A 77 -19.56 5.59 2.59
N THR A 78 -20.74 5.86 2.04
CA THR A 78 -21.88 4.93 2.12
C THR A 78 -22.62 4.72 0.79
N ASN A 79 -23.11 3.50 0.57
CA ASN A 79 -23.96 3.12 -0.55
C ASN A 79 -25.45 3.24 -0.15
N GLN A 80 -26.19 4.17 -0.74
CA GLN A 80 -27.59 4.46 -0.40
C GLN A 80 -28.52 4.26 -1.61
N SER A 81 -28.59 3.02 -2.12
CA SER A 81 -29.43 2.66 -3.29
C SER A 81 -30.93 2.80 -3.06
N GLY A 82 -31.38 3.00 -1.82
CA GLY A 82 -32.79 3.27 -1.53
C GLY A 82 -33.30 4.56 -2.20
N LEU A 83 -32.41 5.52 -2.48
CA LEU A 83 -32.72 6.74 -3.23
C LEU A 83 -33.11 6.42 -4.68
N ALA A 84 -32.28 5.69 -5.43
CA ALA A 84 -32.58 5.28 -6.80
C ALA A 84 -33.84 4.39 -6.88
N ARG A 85 -34.16 3.66 -5.80
CA ARG A 85 -35.34 2.79 -5.72
C ARG A 85 -36.60 3.49 -5.21
N GLY A 86 -36.52 4.78 -4.86
CA GLY A 86 -37.65 5.55 -4.33
C GLY A 86 -38.16 5.07 -2.95
N LEU A 87 -37.33 4.34 -2.18
CA LEU A 87 -37.69 3.82 -0.85
C LEU A 87 -37.63 4.89 0.24
N PHE A 88 -36.82 5.92 0.03
CA PHE A 88 -36.78 7.15 0.84
C PHE A 88 -36.25 8.31 -0.02
N THR A 89 -36.48 9.54 0.43
CA THR A 89 -36.05 10.76 -0.27
C THR A 89 -34.70 11.27 0.25
N GLU A 90 -34.06 12.19 -0.50
CA GLU A 90 -32.86 12.87 -0.02
C GLU A 90 -33.09 13.68 1.27
N ALA A 91 -34.32 14.16 1.49
CA ALA A 91 -34.68 14.84 2.73
C ALA A 91 -34.71 13.87 3.91
N ASP A 92 -35.23 12.65 3.70
CA ASP A 92 -35.24 11.58 4.70
C ASP A 92 -33.81 11.17 5.07
N MET A 93 -32.96 10.95 4.07
CA MET A 93 -31.54 10.67 4.28
C MET A 93 -30.84 11.78 5.07
N ARG A 94 -31.09 13.06 4.75
CA ARG A 94 -30.52 14.18 5.50
C ARG A 94 -30.95 14.19 6.96
N ARG A 95 -32.19 13.81 7.28
CA ARG A 95 -32.64 13.68 8.68
C ARG A 95 -31.94 12.53 9.39
N VAL A 96 -31.74 11.39 8.72
CA VAL A 96 -30.95 10.27 9.24
C VAL A 96 -29.51 10.72 9.53
N HIS A 97 -28.84 11.41 8.60
CA HIS A 97 -27.47 11.90 8.80
C HIS A 97 -27.38 12.90 9.96
N ALA A 98 -28.32 13.83 10.06
CA ALA A 98 -28.39 14.78 11.18
C ALA A 98 -28.53 14.05 12.52
N ARG A 99 -29.35 12.99 12.58
CA ARG A 99 -29.50 12.16 13.78
C ARG A 99 -28.22 11.39 14.11
N VAL A 100 -27.49 10.90 13.11
CA VAL A 100 -26.17 10.27 13.31
C VAL A 100 -25.19 11.27 13.93
N GLU A 101 -25.12 12.50 13.41
CA GLU A 101 -24.23 13.55 13.95
C GLU A 101 -24.62 14.03 15.34
N GLU A 102 -25.92 14.09 15.66
CA GLU A 102 -26.40 14.39 17.00
C GLU A 102 -25.87 13.38 18.03
N LEU A 103 -25.88 12.10 17.67
CA LEU A 103 -25.46 11.01 18.57
C LEU A 103 -23.93 10.82 18.61
N LEU A 104 -23.27 10.96 17.46
CA LEU A 104 -21.84 10.60 17.27
C LEU A 104 -20.90 11.80 17.19
N GLY A 105 -21.43 13.02 17.09
CA GLY A 105 -20.68 14.22 16.75
C GLY A 105 -20.48 14.40 15.23
N PRO A 106 -19.92 15.54 14.81
CA PRO A 106 -19.85 15.93 13.40
C PRO A 106 -18.85 15.10 12.60
N PHE A 107 -19.07 15.02 11.29
CA PHE A 107 -18.10 14.50 10.32
C PHE A 107 -17.64 15.60 9.38
N ASP A 108 -16.37 15.53 8.97
CA ASP A 108 -15.75 16.49 8.04
C ASP A 108 -16.23 16.29 6.60
N THR A 109 -16.75 15.11 6.27
CA THR A 109 -17.29 14.80 4.94
C THR A 109 -18.31 13.66 4.95
N TRP A 110 -19.33 13.78 4.09
CA TRP A 110 -20.28 12.72 3.76
C TRP A 110 -20.22 12.44 2.26
N GLN A 111 -19.83 11.22 1.88
CA GLN A 111 -19.82 10.75 0.50
C GLN A 111 -20.87 9.66 0.34
N VAL A 112 -21.86 9.93 -0.50
CA VAL A 112 -23.01 9.05 -0.69
C VAL A 112 -23.09 8.62 -2.14
N CYS A 113 -23.23 7.31 -2.37
CA CYS A 113 -23.65 6.80 -3.67
C CYS A 113 -25.18 6.58 -3.68
N PRO A 114 -25.97 7.35 -4.44
CA PRO A 114 -27.43 7.17 -4.51
C PRO A 114 -27.86 6.04 -5.46
N HIS A 115 -26.95 5.53 -6.29
CA HIS A 115 -27.23 4.61 -7.39
C HIS A 115 -27.42 3.14 -6.94
N ASP A 116 -28.18 2.40 -7.74
CA ASP A 116 -28.31 0.94 -7.64
C ASP A 116 -27.12 0.19 -8.29
N ASP A 117 -27.16 -1.14 -8.28
CA ASP A 117 -26.08 -1.99 -8.83
C ASP A 117 -26.03 -1.98 -10.37
N GLY A 118 -27.11 -1.56 -11.07
CA GLY A 118 -27.18 -1.55 -12.54
C GLY A 118 -26.62 -0.28 -13.19
N ALA A 119 -26.43 0.79 -12.41
CA ALA A 119 -26.06 2.11 -12.93
C ALA A 119 -24.64 2.21 -13.53
N GLY A 120 -23.74 1.25 -13.30
CA GLY A 120 -22.36 1.30 -13.80
C GLY A 120 -21.54 2.51 -13.30
N CYS A 121 -21.95 3.13 -12.19
CA CYS A 121 -21.32 4.35 -11.69
C CYS A 121 -19.95 4.10 -11.06
N GLY A 122 -19.05 5.08 -11.12
CA GLY A 122 -17.72 5.00 -10.51
C GLY A 122 -17.70 5.23 -8.98
N CYS A 123 -18.83 5.57 -8.36
CA CYS A 123 -18.90 5.87 -6.93
C CYS A 123 -19.32 4.66 -6.07
N ARG A 124 -20.26 3.82 -6.53
CA ARG A 124 -20.80 2.72 -5.72
C ARG A 124 -19.69 1.75 -5.32
N LYS A 125 -19.47 1.55 -4.02
CA LYS A 125 -18.52 0.51 -3.54
C LYS A 125 -18.94 -0.82 -4.18
N PRO A 126 -18.00 -1.62 -4.73
CA PRO A 126 -16.55 -1.62 -4.47
C PRO A 126 -15.73 -0.63 -5.32
N ALA A 127 -16.36 0.21 -6.14
CA ALA A 127 -15.63 1.27 -6.85
C ALA A 127 -14.99 2.26 -5.85
N PRO A 128 -13.78 2.77 -6.14
CA PRO A 128 -13.04 3.61 -5.21
C PRO A 128 -13.54 5.06 -5.15
N GLY A 129 -14.60 5.40 -5.88
CA GLY A 129 -15.03 6.79 -6.10
C GLY A 129 -15.35 7.55 -4.81
N LEU A 130 -16.08 6.95 -3.87
CA LEU A 130 -16.40 7.60 -2.58
C LEU A 130 -15.15 7.87 -1.75
N VAL A 131 -14.22 6.91 -1.68
CA VAL A 131 -12.95 7.06 -0.93
C VAL A 131 -12.09 8.17 -1.54
N ARG A 132 -11.97 8.18 -2.88
CA ARG A 132 -11.23 9.23 -3.60
C ARG A 132 -11.88 10.61 -3.44
N ALA A 133 -13.22 10.69 -3.42
CA ALA A 133 -13.94 11.93 -3.21
C ALA A 133 -13.76 12.46 -1.78
N ALA A 134 -13.85 11.59 -0.77
CA ALA A 134 -13.59 11.95 0.62
C ALA A 134 -12.15 12.48 0.79
N ALA A 135 -11.14 11.76 0.30
CA ALA A 135 -9.76 12.19 0.39
C ALA A 135 -9.53 13.58 -0.23
N ARG A 136 -10.12 13.85 -1.40
CA ARG A 136 -10.05 15.18 -2.04
C ARG A 136 -10.72 16.28 -1.21
N GLN A 137 -11.93 16.05 -0.71
CA GLN A 137 -12.64 17.05 0.11
C GLN A 137 -11.90 17.34 1.42
N LEU A 138 -11.25 16.32 1.98
CA LEU A 138 -10.46 16.43 3.19
C LEU A 138 -9.07 17.00 2.94
N ASP A 139 -8.64 17.32 1.71
CA ASP A 139 -7.28 17.75 1.39
C ASP A 139 -6.21 16.74 1.88
N THR A 140 -6.34 15.49 1.43
CA THR A 140 -5.38 14.40 1.67
C THR A 140 -5.36 13.42 0.48
N SER A 141 -4.52 12.38 0.57
CA SER A 141 -4.45 11.30 -0.42
C SER A 141 -5.12 10.03 0.11
N PRO A 142 -5.69 9.17 -0.77
CA PRO A 142 -6.29 7.91 -0.33
C PRO A 142 -5.33 7.02 0.49
N GLY A 143 -4.04 7.01 0.15
CA GLY A 143 -3.00 6.25 0.87
C GLY A 143 -2.78 6.71 2.32
N ARG A 144 -3.27 7.89 2.69
CA ARG A 144 -3.25 8.44 4.06
C ARG A 144 -4.61 8.29 4.77
N CYS A 145 -5.58 7.64 4.14
CA CYS A 145 -6.87 7.30 4.72
C CYS A 145 -6.92 5.87 5.23
N VAL A 146 -7.68 5.65 6.30
CA VAL A 146 -8.17 4.33 6.71
C VAL A 146 -9.66 4.25 6.40
N VAL A 147 -10.13 3.16 5.81
CA VAL A 147 -11.54 2.85 5.64
C VAL A 147 -11.93 1.76 6.62
N VAL A 148 -12.92 2.04 7.47
CA VAL A 148 -13.52 1.09 8.39
C VAL A 148 -14.90 0.72 7.85
N GLY A 149 -15.16 -0.57 7.68
CA GLY A 149 -16.43 -1.09 7.15
C GLY A 149 -16.68 -2.51 7.63
N ASP A 150 -17.88 -3.02 7.43
CA ASP A 150 -18.31 -4.32 7.94
C ASP A 150 -18.42 -5.41 6.86
N ILE A 151 -18.34 -5.05 5.58
CA ILE A 151 -18.43 -5.99 4.46
C ILE A 151 -17.24 -5.92 3.51
N GLY A 152 -17.05 -6.98 2.70
CA GLY A 152 -15.92 -7.11 1.78
C GLY A 152 -15.89 -6.02 0.70
N ARG A 153 -17.06 -5.48 0.35
CA ARG A 153 -17.22 -4.39 -0.61
C ARG A 153 -16.54 -3.08 -0.15
N ASP A 154 -16.51 -2.82 1.16
CA ASP A 154 -15.78 -1.68 1.74
C ASP A 154 -14.28 -1.87 1.63
N MET A 155 -13.82 -3.08 1.95
CA MET A 155 -12.41 -3.45 1.86
C MET A 155 -11.91 -3.36 0.41
N ALA A 156 -12.73 -3.81 -0.55
CA ALA A 156 -12.42 -3.69 -1.97
C ALA A 156 -12.34 -2.22 -2.42
N ALA A 157 -13.26 -1.35 -1.98
CA ALA A 157 -13.21 0.08 -2.30
C ALA A 157 -11.98 0.77 -1.67
N ALA A 158 -11.64 0.40 -0.43
CA ALA A 158 -10.44 0.89 0.26
C ALA A 158 -9.17 0.54 -0.53
N LEU A 159 -8.99 -0.75 -0.85
CA LEU A 159 -7.83 -1.24 -1.59
C LEU A 159 -7.77 -0.64 -3.00
N ALA A 160 -8.88 -0.59 -3.75
CA ALA A 160 -8.91 -0.02 -5.10
C ALA A 160 -8.62 1.50 -5.11
N ALA A 161 -8.81 2.18 -3.99
CA ALA A 161 -8.40 3.58 -3.82
C ALA A 161 -6.93 3.72 -3.41
N GLY A 162 -6.31 2.67 -2.89
CA GLY A 162 -4.98 2.68 -2.27
C GLY A 162 -5.00 2.99 -0.77
N ALA A 163 -6.17 3.02 -0.14
CA ALA A 163 -6.35 3.25 1.28
C ALA A 163 -6.12 1.99 2.11
N THR A 164 -5.92 2.16 3.42
CA THR A 164 -5.89 1.03 4.37
C THR A 164 -7.31 0.59 4.69
N GLY A 165 -7.63 -0.70 4.58
CA GLY A 165 -8.92 -1.25 5.01
C GLY A 165 -8.85 -1.89 6.40
N VAL A 166 -9.87 -1.68 7.22
CA VAL A 166 -10.09 -2.42 8.48
C VAL A 166 -11.54 -2.92 8.50
N LEU A 167 -11.70 -4.24 8.43
CA LEU A 167 -13.01 -4.89 8.51
C LEU A 167 -13.42 -5.01 9.98
N VAL A 168 -14.67 -4.63 10.29
CA VAL A 168 -15.31 -4.86 11.59
C VAL A 168 -16.49 -5.81 11.37
N PRO A 169 -16.31 -7.13 11.56
CA PRO A 169 -17.33 -8.10 11.22
C PRO A 169 -18.60 -7.95 12.08
N THR A 170 -19.75 -8.10 11.43
CA THR A 170 -21.07 -8.26 12.04
C THR A 170 -21.54 -9.71 11.84
N PRO A 171 -22.67 -10.13 12.43
CA PRO A 171 -23.22 -11.46 12.20
C PRO A 171 -23.54 -11.79 10.73
N VAL A 172 -23.67 -10.78 9.86
CA VAL A 172 -23.94 -10.96 8.43
C VAL A 172 -22.68 -10.93 7.55
N THR A 173 -21.54 -10.50 8.10
CA THR A 173 -20.25 -10.51 7.39
C THR A 173 -19.84 -11.95 7.09
N ARG A 174 -19.46 -12.22 5.84
CA ARG A 174 -19.19 -13.59 5.42
C ARG A 174 -17.76 -14.02 5.78
N ALA A 175 -17.57 -15.31 6.04
CA ALA A 175 -16.27 -15.84 6.44
C ALA A 175 -15.18 -15.60 5.38
N GLU A 176 -15.54 -15.68 4.09
CA GLU A 176 -14.65 -15.38 2.99
C GLU A 176 -14.23 -13.91 2.94
N GLU A 177 -15.09 -12.98 3.36
CA GLU A 177 -14.78 -11.54 3.45
C GLU A 177 -13.81 -11.28 4.59
N VAL A 178 -14.02 -11.94 5.74
CA VAL A 178 -13.09 -11.89 6.88
C VAL A 178 -11.73 -12.45 6.50
N ALA A 179 -11.69 -13.58 5.80
CA ALA A 179 -10.44 -14.20 5.36
C ALA A 179 -9.68 -13.35 4.34
N ALA A 180 -10.40 -12.64 3.47
CA ALA A 180 -9.87 -11.79 2.41
C ALA A 180 -9.45 -10.39 2.88
N ALA A 181 -9.95 -9.93 4.03
CA ALA A 181 -9.72 -8.58 4.51
C ALA A 181 -8.23 -8.32 4.81
N PRO A 182 -7.73 -7.12 4.50
CA PRO A 182 -6.35 -6.74 4.84
C PRO A 182 -6.13 -6.69 6.35
N SER A 183 -7.11 -6.22 7.12
CA SER A 183 -7.08 -6.20 8.57
C SER A 183 -8.48 -6.43 9.11
N VAL A 184 -8.58 -7.10 10.25
CA VAL A 184 -9.85 -7.39 10.92
C VAL A 184 -9.74 -6.94 12.37
N ALA A 185 -10.72 -6.16 12.82
CA ALA A 185 -10.90 -5.80 14.20
C ALA A 185 -12.23 -6.36 14.70
N ARG A 186 -12.26 -6.81 15.96
CA ARG A 186 -13.45 -7.45 16.55
C ARG A 186 -14.67 -6.51 16.70
N ASP A 187 -14.41 -5.20 16.81
CA ASP A 187 -15.40 -4.15 17.01
C ASP A 187 -14.80 -2.79 16.60
N LEU A 188 -15.64 -1.76 16.51
CA LEU A 188 -15.22 -0.40 16.16
C LEU A 188 -14.20 0.20 17.16
N PRO A 189 -14.37 0.07 18.50
CA PRO A 189 -13.35 0.50 19.46
C PRO A 189 -11.97 -0.17 19.27
N ALA A 190 -11.92 -1.46 18.91
CA ALA A 190 -10.69 -2.18 18.61
C ALA A 190 -10.06 -1.67 17.31
N ALA A 191 -10.86 -1.41 16.27
CA ALA A 191 -10.39 -0.81 15.02
C ALA A 191 -9.71 0.54 15.29
N VAL A 192 -10.37 1.43 16.05
CA VAL A 192 -9.80 2.72 16.46
C VAL A 192 -8.52 2.56 17.27
N THR A 193 -8.48 1.59 18.20
CA THR A 193 -7.28 1.33 19.00
C THR A 193 -6.10 0.91 18.12
N GLU A 194 -6.34 0.06 17.13
CA GLU A 194 -5.29 -0.37 16.19
C GLU A 194 -4.82 0.77 15.27
N ILE A 195 -5.74 1.61 14.77
CA ILE A 195 -5.39 2.80 13.97
C ILE A 195 -4.47 3.74 14.75
N LEU A 196 -4.84 4.06 15.99
CA LEU A 196 -4.05 4.94 16.85
C LEU A 196 -2.70 4.33 17.23
N ARG A 197 -2.67 3.02 17.53
CA ARG A 197 -1.43 2.29 17.83
C ARG A 197 -0.47 2.32 16.66
N ARG A 198 -0.94 2.00 15.44
CA ARG A 198 -0.11 2.04 14.21
C ARG A 198 0.41 3.44 13.94
N ARG A 199 -0.43 4.48 14.10
CA ARG A 199 -0.04 5.89 13.93
C ARG A 199 1.06 6.30 14.89
N ALA A 200 0.97 5.92 16.17
CA ALA A 200 1.98 6.23 17.17
C ALA A 200 3.29 5.46 16.96
N ALA A 201 3.20 4.20 16.50
CA ALA A 201 4.36 3.32 16.40
C ALA A 201 5.44 3.79 15.41
N VAL A 202 5.09 4.64 14.44
CA VAL A 202 6.04 5.15 13.42
C VAL A 202 6.64 6.52 13.77
N VAL A 203 6.37 7.04 14.96
CA VAL A 203 6.91 8.31 15.46
C VAL A 203 7.94 8.01 16.55
N PRO A 204 9.20 8.44 16.41
CA PRO A 204 10.20 8.21 17.46
C PRO A 204 9.86 9.05 18.70
N ALA A 205 10.06 8.47 19.89
CA ALA A 205 9.87 9.19 21.15
C ALA A 205 10.87 10.35 21.30
N ALA A 206 12.09 10.17 20.79
CA ALA A 206 13.12 11.19 20.75
C ALA A 206 13.93 11.03 19.44
N PRO A 207 13.80 11.96 18.47
CA PRO A 207 14.62 11.96 17.27
C PRO A 207 16.10 12.07 17.60
N ARG A 208 16.95 11.34 16.88
CA ARG A 208 18.41 11.30 17.09
C ARG A 208 19.18 11.52 15.80
N ARG A 209 20.42 11.99 15.95
CA ARG A 209 21.42 11.98 14.88
C ARG A 209 22.47 10.91 15.15
N ALA A 210 22.95 10.26 14.10
CA ALA A 210 23.97 9.23 14.16
C ALA A 210 25.07 9.47 13.12
N GLY A 211 26.25 8.90 13.35
CA GLY A 211 27.36 8.92 12.40
C GLY A 211 27.11 7.96 11.24
N THR A 212 27.84 6.86 11.21
CA THR A 212 27.60 5.77 10.23
C THR A 212 26.60 4.78 10.82
N VAL A 213 25.48 4.55 10.11
CA VAL A 213 24.49 3.54 10.48
C VAL A 213 24.52 2.38 9.48
N LEU A 214 24.73 1.16 9.99
CA LEU A 214 24.56 -0.05 9.19
C LEU A 214 23.09 -0.49 9.26
N VAL A 215 22.44 -0.53 8.11
CA VAL A 215 21.10 -1.10 7.99
C VAL A 215 21.22 -2.50 7.42
N ALA A 216 20.60 -3.50 8.03
CA ALA A 216 20.60 -4.87 7.52
C ALA A 216 19.19 -5.28 7.07
N ARG A 217 19.07 -5.68 5.80
CA ARG A 217 17.91 -6.38 5.22
C ARG A 217 18.41 -7.33 4.14
N THR A 218 18.68 -8.57 4.53
CA THR A 218 19.46 -9.52 3.71
C THR A 218 18.63 -10.51 2.90
N ASP A 219 17.32 -10.33 2.92
CA ASP A 219 16.32 -11.13 2.24
C ASP A 219 16.25 -10.84 0.72
N SER A 220 15.10 -11.15 0.10
CA SER A 220 14.84 -10.98 -1.33
C SER A 220 14.62 -9.51 -1.73
N ALA A 221 14.61 -9.22 -3.04
CA ALA A 221 14.32 -7.88 -3.57
C ALA A 221 13.02 -7.27 -3.00
N GLY A 222 11.95 -8.04 -2.86
CA GLY A 222 10.68 -7.56 -2.31
C GLY A 222 10.82 -7.07 -0.86
N ASP A 223 11.56 -7.84 -0.06
CA ASP A 223 11.86 -7.54 1.34
C ASP A 223 12.71 -6.28 1.52
N VAL A 224 13.66 -6.06 0.62
CA VAL A 224 14.46 -4.82 0.58
C VAL A 224 13.56 -3.63 0.24
N LEU A 225 12.72 -3.75 -0.80
CA LEU A 225 11.81 -2.69 -1.24
C LEU A 225 10.83 -2.25 -0.14
N VAL A 226 10.19 -3.18 0.57
CA VAL A 226 9.24 -2.85 1.65
C VAL A 226 9.90 -2.17 2.85
N THR A 227 11.22 -2.34 3.02
CA THR A 227 12.01 -1.68 4.07
C THR A 227 12.42 -0.25 3.69
N GLY A 228 12.24 0.15 2.43
CA GLY A 228 12.64 1.45 1.88
C GLY A 228 12.24 2.68 2.70
N PRO A 229 10.99 2.81 3.19
CA PRO A 229 10.59 3.94 4.05
C PRO A 229 11.41 4.02 5.34
N ALA A 230 11.70 2.87 5.98
CA ALA A 230 12.50 2.83 7.19
C ALA A 230 13.96 3.20 6.93
N ILE A 231 14.52 2.78 5.79
CA ILE A 231 15.86 3.19 5.35
C ILE A 231 15.93 4.70 5.15
N ARG A 232 14.93 5.33 4.51
CA ARG A 232 14.87 6.79 4.40
C ARG A 232 14.79 7.50 5.75
N ALA A 233 14.04 6.94 6.71
CA ALA A 233 14.00 7.46 8.06
C ALA A 233 15.38 7.43 8.73
N VAL A 234 16.10 6.31 8.60
CA VAL A 234 17.49 6.19 9.09
C VAL A 234 18.40 7.21 8.39
N ALA A 235 18.31 7.33 7.06
CA ALA A 235 19.09 8.29 6.27
C ALA A 235 18.87 9.75 6.65
N ALA A 236 17.66 10.11 7.11
CA ALA A 236 17.38 11.47 7.56
C ALA A 236 18.08 11.82 8.90
N GLY A 237 18.42 10.81 9.72
CA GLY A 237 19.13 10.99 10.98
C GLY A 237 20.61 10.59 10.94
N ALA A 238 21.06 9.84 9.94
CA ALA A 238 22.43 9.35 9.83
C ALA A 238 23.28 10.26 8.92
N ARG A 239 24.59 10.37 9.21
CA ARG A 239 25.56 11.01 8.30
C ARG A 239 25.88 10.12 7.10
N ARG A 240 25.86 8.80 7.29
CA ARG A 240 26.10 7.79 6.25
C ARG A 240 25.29 6.52 6.55
N VAL A 241 24.61 5.99 5.55
CA VAL A 241 23.87 4.72 5.61
C VAL A 241 24.55 3.68 4.74
N VAL A 242 24.93 2.57 5.37
CA VAL A 242 25.45 1.38 4.69
C VAL A 242 24.43 0.26 4.76
N LEU A 243 23.92 -0.18 3.62
CA LEU A 243 22.95 -1.26 3.54
C LEU A 243 23.67 -2.62 3.37
N LEU A 244 23.59 -3.48 4.37
CA LEU A 244 23.93 -4.89 4.26
C LEU A 244 22.74 -5.66 3.67
N CYS A 245 22.90 -6.21 2.48
CA CYS A 245 21.89 -7.04 1.81
C CYS A 245 22.45 -8.38 1.34
N GLY A 246 21.58 -9.35 1.05
CA GLY A 246 21.94 -10.59 0.39
C GLY A 246 21.98 -10.43 -1.13
N PRO A 247 22.56 -11.40 -1.87
CA PRO A 247 22.65 -11.34 -3.34
C PRO A 247 21.28 -11.18 -4.01
N ARG A 248 20.23 -11.82 -3.47
CA ARG A 248 18.86 -11.74 -3.99
C ARG A 248 18.18 -10.38 -3.77
N GLY A 249 18.69 -9.57 -2.85
CA GLY A 249 18.21 -8.23 -2.53
C GLY A 249 19.04 -7.12 -3.19
N ARG A 250 20.22 -7.43 -3.73
CA ARG A 250 21.19 -6.44 -4.20
C ARG A 250 20.61 -5.45 -5.21
N ALA A 251 19.99 -5.96 -6.26
CA ALA A 251 19.45 -5.10 -7.31
C ALA A 251 18.38 -4.13 -6.78
N ALA A 252 17.64 -4.50 -5.73
CA ALA A 252 16.68 -3.60 -5.09
C ALA A 252 17.40 -2.55 -4.21
N ALA A 253 18.44 -2.95 -3.49
CA ALA A 253 19.27 -2.06 -2.67
C ALA A 253 19.84 -0.90 -3.50
N ASP A 254 20.33 -1.20 -4.71
CA ASP A 254 20.89 -0.19 -5.63
C ASP A 254 19.83 0.84 -6.11
N LEU A 255 18.54 0.49 -6.07
CA LEU A 255 17.42 1.35 -6.49
C LEU A 255 16.82 2.18 -5.35
N LEU A 256 17.14 1.88 -4.09
CA LEU A 256 16.51 2.55 -2.94
C LEU A 256 17.15 3.93 -2.66
N PRO A 257 16.35 5.00 -2.47
CA PRO A 257 16.89 6.27 -1.96
C PRO A 257 17.38 6.14 -0.51
N GLY A 258 18.35 6.97 -0.12
CA GLY A 258 18.86 7.02 1.25
C GLY A 258 19.89 5.94 1.60
N VAL A 259 20.54 5.34 0.59
CA VAL A 259 21.63 4.36 0.76
C VAL A 259 22.90 4.92 0.12
N ASP A 260 23.95 5.09 0.91
CA ASP A 260 25.24 5.63 0.43
C ASP A 260 26.18 4.52 -0.06
N GLU A 261 26.16 3.36 0.60
CA GLU A 261 26.94 2.18 0.21
C GLU A 261 26.12 0.90 0.40
N VAL A 262 26.32 -0.06 -0.49
CA VAL A 262 25.76 -1.40 -0.37
C VAL A 262 26.87 -2.40 -0.11
N VAL A 263 26.73 -3.17 0.98
CA VAL A 263 27.55 -4.35 1.27
C VAL A 263 26.71 -5.57 0.97
N GLU A 264 27.15 -6.36 0.00
CA GLU A 264 26.49 -7.61 -0.36
C GLU A 264 27.16 -8.79 0.36
N TRP A 265 26.37 -9.57 1.09
CA TRP A 265 26.86 -10.79 1.73
C TRP A 265 25.76 -11.85 1.91
N PRO A 266 25.97 -13.12 1.53
CA PRO A 266 25.03 -14.19 1.80
C PRO A 266 25.11 -14.63 3.27
N LEU A 267 24.07 -14.35 4.07
CA LEU A 267 24.00 -14.78 5.46
C LEU A 267 23.36 -16.18 5.57
N PRO A 268 24.08 -17.20 6.07
CA PRO A 268 23.61 -18.59 6.07
C PRO A 268 22.40 -18.86 6.99
N TRP A 269 22.07 -17.96 7.91
CA TRP A 269 20.86 -18.06 8.73
C TRP A 269 19.66 -17.27 8.17
N ILE A 270 19.81 -16.62 7.01
CA ILE A 270 18.73 -15.88 6.32
C ILE A 270 18.48 -16.43 4.91
N ASP A 271 19.53 -16.81 4.18
CA ASP A 271 19.40 -17.29 2.80
C ASP A 271 18.47 -18.52 2.75
N PRO A 272 17.48 -18.56 1.84
CA PRO A 272 16.57 -19.69 1.74
C PRO A 272 17.21 -20.94 1.11
N ASP A 273 18.42 -20.84 0.56
CA ASP A 273 19.28 -21.97 0.18
C ASP A 273 20.64 -21.84 0.91
N PRO A 274 20.66 -22.09 2.24
CA PRO A 274 21.79 -21.72 3.08
C PRO A 274 22.97 -22.66 2.90
N GLY A 275 24.15 -22.08 2.67
CA GLY A 275 25.41 -22.78 2.88
C GLY A 275 25.71 -23.00 4.38
N PRO A 276 26.72 -23.81 4.72
CA PRO A 276 27.12 -23.99 6.11
C PRO A 276 27.64 -22.69 6.73
N VAL A 277 27.50 -22.56 8.06
CA VAL A 277 28.20 -21.54 8.84
C VAL A 277 29.66 -21.95 8.93
N ASP A 278 30.52 -21.30 8.14
CA ASP A 278 31.94 -21.58 8.02
C ASP A 278 32.79 -20.48 8.68
N ARG A 279 33.86 -20.88 9.37
CA ARG A 279 34.72 -19.97 10.14
C ARG A 279 35.38 -18.93 9.24
N GLU A 280 36.00 -19.35 8.13
CA GLU A 280 36.72 -18.44 7.24
C GLU A 280 35.77 -17.39 6.67
N ARG A 281 34.56 -17.80 6.26
CA ARG A 281 33.52 -16.88 5.80
C ARG A 281 33.02 -15.94 6.90
N MET A 282 32.85 -16.41 8.13
CA MET A 282 32.41 -15.56 9.24
C MET A 282 33.50 -14.57 9.66
N ASP A 283 34.76 -14.98 9.65
CA ASP A 283 35.91 -14.09 9.91
C ASP A 283 36.02 -13.02 8.82
N ALA A 284 35.81 -13.38 7.54
CA ALA A 284 35.78 -12.42 6.43
C ALA A 284 34.60 -11.45 6.51
N LEU A 285 33.40 -11.92 6.88
CA LEU A 285 32.24 -11.06 7.14
C LEU A 285 32.54 -10.10 8.29
N LEU A 286 33.09 -10.59 9.40
CA LEU A 286 33.45 -9.77 10.55
C LEU A 286 34.46 -8.69 10.15
N ALA A 287 35.50 -9.04 9.41
CA ALA A 287 36.47 -8.07 8.89
C ALA A 287 35.80 -7.01 8.00
N ARG A 288 34.85 -7.42 7.14
CA ARG A 288 34.07 -6.48 6.34
C ARG A 288 33.22 -5.55 7.20
N LEU A 289 32.54 -6.06 8.23
CA LEU A 289 31.73 -5.28 9.17
C LEU A 289 32.58 -4.28 9.97
N VAL A 290 33.76 -4.69 10.45
CA VAL A 290 34.74 -3.79 11.09
C VAL A 290 35.13 -2.67 10.12
N GLY A 291 35.41 -3.02 8.86
CA GLY A 291 35.78 -2.05 7.82
C GLY A 291 34.67 -1.05 7.46
N VAL A 292 33.40 -1.35 7.75
CA VAL A 292 32.30 -0.37 7.57
C VAL A 292 32.45 0.80 8.54
N GLY A 293 32.95 0.56 9.76
CA GLY A 293 33.05 1.55 10.82
C GLY A 293 31.69 2.10 11.24
N ALA A 294 30.71 1.22 11.45
CA ALA A 294 29.36 1.59 11.88
C ALA A 294 29.32 1.88 13.39
N ASP A 295 28.74 3.01 13.76
CA ASP A 295 28.48 3.37 15.15
C ASP A 295 27.24 2.63 15.67
N GLU A 296 26.21 2.56 14.83
CA GLU A 296 24.91 1.98 15.14
C GLU A 296 24.46 1.04 14.02
N ALA A 297 23.68 0.03 14.38
CA ALA A 297 23.04 -0.86 13.42
C ALA A 297 21.53 -1.00 13.65
N VAL A 298 20.77 -1.05 12.57
CA VAL A 298 19.34 -1.36 12.57
C VAL A 298 19.10 -2.62 11.73
N VAL A 299 18.69 -3.71 12.39
CA VAL A 299 18.55 -5.03 11.78
C VAL A 299 17.07 -5.32 11.50
N PHE A 300 16.69 -5.28 10.23
CA PHE A 300 15.35 -5.57 9.74
C PHE A 300 15.24 -7.03 9.30
N THR A 301 14.75 -7.89 10.19
CA THR A 301 14.39 -9.28 9.85
C THR A 301 12.94 -9.40 9.45
N SER A 302 12.55 -10.47 8.77
CA SER A 302 11.15 -10.90 8.71
C SER A 302 10.71 -11.50 10.06
N PHE A 303 9.41 -11.56 10.34
CA PHE A 303 8.87 -11.97 11.66
C PHE A 303 9.23 -13.38 12.16
N HIS A 304 9.84 -14.21 11.30
CA HIS A 304 10.20 -15.61 11.56
C HIS A 304 11.72 -15.82 11.58
N GLN A 305 12.50 -14.74 11.47
CA GLN A 305 13.95 -14.76 11.42
C GLN A 305 14.52 -14.13 12.69
N SER A 306 15.65 -14.69 13.15
CA SER A 306 16.35 -14.14 14.31
C SER A 306 17.37 -13.07 13.88
N PRO A 307 17.36 -11.88 14.51
CA PRO A 307 18.41 -10.88 14.30
C PRO A 307 19.70 -11.22 15.07
N LEU A 308 19.64 -12.14 16.03
CA LEU A 308 20.68 -12.35 17.03
C LEU A 308 22.02 -12.84 16.46
N PRO A 309 22.08 -13.74 15.45
CA PRO A 309 23.35 -14.14 14.86
C PRO A 309 24.12 -12.96 14.24
N LEU A 310 23.42 -12.06 13.53
CA LEU A 310 24.04 -10.86 12.99
C LEU A 310 24.39 -9.86 14.10
N ALA A 311 23.53 -9.71 15.11
CA ALA A 311 23.80 -8.83 16.24
C ALA A 311 25.08 -9.24 17.00
N LEU A 312 25.35 -10.55 17.14
CA LEU A 312 26.60 -11.06 17.70
C LEU A 312 27.82 -10.60 16.90
N LEU A 313 27.80 -10.76 15.58
CA LEU A 313 28.89 -10.31 14.71
C LEU A 313 29.08 -8.78 14.74
N LEU A 314 27.97 -8.03 14.80
CA LEU A 314 28.02 -6.57 14.93
C LEU A 314 28.64 -6.14 16.26
N ARG A 315 28.33 -6.82 17.38
CA ARG A 315 29.00 -6.59 18.67
C ARG A 315 30.50 -6.87 18.59
N MET A 316 30.88 -7.98 17.97
CA MET A 316 32.30 -8.31 17.74
C MET A 316 33.00 -7.30 16.83
N ALA A 317 32.26 -6.68 15.89
CA ALA A 317 32.76 -5.62 15.02
C ALA A 317 32.88 -4.25 15.73
N GLY A 318 32.48 -4.15 17.00
CA GLY A 318 32.55 -2.91 17.77
C GLY A 318 31.33 -1.99 17.63
N VAL A 319 30.22 -2.47 17.05
CA VAL A 319 28.98 -1.68 16.96
C VAL A 319 28.37 -1.53 18.35
N TRP A 320 28.36 -0.30 18.87
CA TRP A 320 27.98 -0.02 20.25
C TRP A 320 26.47 0.09 20.45
N ARG A 321 25.69 0.35 19.38
CA ARG A 321 24.23 0.39 19.44
C ARG A 321 23.57 -0.48 18.37
N ILE A 322 22.72 -1.41 18.77
CA ILE A 322 22.02 -2.33 17.87
C ILE A 322 20.53 -2.35 18.18
N SER A 323 19.72 -2.06 17.15
CA SER A 323 18.26 -2.05 17.21
C SER A 323 17.69 -3.15 16.33
N ALA A 324 16.79 -3.99 16.85
CA ALA A 324 16.12 -5.01 16.07
C ALA A 324 14.74 -5.39 16.63
N VAL A 325 13.88 -5.96 15.78
CA VAL A 325 12.67 -6.66 16.23
C VAL A 325 13.05 -8.05 16.69
N SER A 326 12.75 -8.42 17.95
CA SER A 326 13.08 -9.75 18.46
C SER A 326 12.12 -10.23 19.55
N GLU A 327 11.51 -11.40 19.31
CA GLU A 327 10.72 -12.13 20.31
C GLU A 327 11.62 -12.83 21.33
N ASP A 328 12.85 -13.16 20.98
CA ASP A 328 13.81 -13.84 21.85
C ASP A 328 14.48 -12.87 22.84
N TYR A 329 14.93 -13.39 23.99
CA TYR A 329 15.76 -12.62 24.91
C TYR A 329 17.16 -12.38 24.29
N PRO A 330 17.59 -11.12 24.07
CA PRO A 330 18.81 -10.84 23.33
C PRO A 330 20.09 -10.79 24.20
N GLY A 331 19.98 -10.86 25.53
CA GLY A 331 21.09 -10.52 26.41
C GLY A 331 21.63 -9.12 26.12
N SER A 332 22.95 -8.97 25.98
CA SER A 332 23.62 -7.71 25.63
C SER A 332 23.69 -7.44 24.12
N LEU A 333 23.10 -8.28 23.28
CA LEU A 333 23.23 -8.16 21.82
C LEU A 333 22.41 -7.01 21.23
N LEU A 334 21.30 -6.61 21.87
CA LEU A 334 20.42 -5.53 21.40
C LEU A 334 20.27 -4.46 22.47
N ASP A 335 20.46 -3.19 22.08
CA ASP A 335 20.20 -2.02 22.93
C ASP A 335 18.75 -1.56 22.80
N VAL A 336 18.15 -1.77 21.62
CA VAL A 336 16.72 -1.57 21.38
C VAL A 336 16.13 -2.89 20.91
N ARG A 337 15.43 -3.55 21.83
CA ARG A 337 14.58 -4.71 21.51
C ARG A 337 13.17 -4.23 21.24
N HIS A 338 12.82 -4.14 19.97
CA HIS A 338 11.47 -3.79 19.55
C HIS A 338 10.57 -5.03 19.42
N ARG A 339 9.27 -4.87 19.66
CA ARG A 339 8.27 -5.92 19.45
C ARG A 339 7.11 -5.36 18.65
N VAL A 340 6.63 -6.12 17.68
CA VAL A 340 5.58 -5.68 16.76
C VAL A 340 4.49 -6.73 16.71
N PRO A 341 3.21 -6.35 16.93
CA PRO A 341 2.09 -7.26 16.80
C PRO A 341 2.02 -7.90 15.40
N ALA A 342 1.45 -9.10 15.33
CA ALA A 342 1.17 -9.76 14.06
C ALA A 342 0.21 -8.94 13.19
N GLY A 343 0.30 -9.10 11.87
CA GLY A 343 -0.61 -8.46 10.91
C GLY A 343 -0.31 -6.99 10.58
N VAL A 344 0.72 -6.39 11.18
CA VAL A 344 1.20 -5.05 10.78
C VAL A 344 1.86 -5.13 9.40
N PRO A 345 1.55 -4.24 8.44
CA PRO A 345 2.24 -4.19 7.14
C PRO A 345 3.76 -4.12 7.29
N GLU A 346 4.51 -4.87 6.48
CA GLU A 346 5.99 -4.89 6.59
C GLU A 346 6.63 -3.49 6.53
N PRO A 347 6.20 -2.55 5.65
CA PRO A 347 6.72 -1.19 5.66
C PRO A 347 6.51 -0.44 6.98
N GLU A 348 5.36 -0.64 7.64
CA GLU A 348 5.06 -0.04 8.94
C GLU A 348 5.81 -0.71 10.08
N ARG A 349 5.97 -2.04 10.00
CA ARG A 349 6.80 -2.80 10.93
C ARG A 349 8.24 -2.29 10.89
N ALA A 350 8.81 -2.13 9.68
CA ALA A 350 10.14 -1.56 9.50
C ALA A 350 10.21 -0.10 10.00
N LEU A 351 9.25 0.76 9.62
CA LEU A 351 9.22 2.14 10.12
C LEU A 351 9.13 2.21 11.65
N SER A 352 8.38 1.31 12.28
CA SER A 352 8.27 1.28 13.74
C SER A 352 9.58 0.89 14.43
N LEU A 353 10.39 0.03 13.81
CA LEU A 353 11.73 -0.27 14.31
C LEU A 353 12.66 0.94 14.13
N ALA A 354 12.59 1.62 12.98
CA ALA A 354 13.37 2.85 12.77
C ALA A 354 12.99 3.93 13.80
N ALA A 355 11.70 4.11 14.07
CA ALA A 355 11.20 5.01 15.10
C ALA A 355 11.67 4.60 16.51
N ALA A 356 11.62 3.31 16.86
CA ALA A 356 12.15 2.81 18.14
C ALA A 356 13.67 3.03 18.28
N ALA A 357 14.41 2.98 17.16
CA ALA A 357 15.84 3.30 17.13
C ALA A 357 16.12 4.82 17.26
N GLY A 358 15.12 5.68 17.07
CA GLY A 358 15.22 7.14 17.18
C GLY A 358 15.24 7.87 15.84
N PHE A 359 14.91 7.19 14.74
CA PHE A 359 14.91 7.76 13.39
C PHE A 359 13.49 8.08 12.92
N ALA A 360 13.29 9.25 12.32
CA ALA A 360 12.02 9.69 11.73
C ALA A 360 12.19 9.91 10.22
N LEU A 361 11.10 9.73 9.48
CA LEU A 361 11.02 10.28 8.13
C LEU A 361 11.22 11.81 8.16
N PRO A 362 11.90 12.38 7.15
CA PRO A 362 12.08 13.81 7.08
C PRO A 362 10.71 14.52 6.90
N PRO A 363 10.59 15.79 7.33
CA PRO A 363 9.35 16.54 7.16
C PRO A 363 8.87 16.53 5.71
N GLY A 364 7.58 16.21 5.51
CA GLY A 364 6.97 16.12 4.18
C GLY A 364 7.23 14.81 3.42
N ASP A 365 8.07 13.89 3.93
CA ASP A 365 8.18 12.56 3.33
C ASP A 365 7.07 11.63 3.81
N GLU A 366 6.47 10.90 2.88
CA GLU A 366 5.38 10.00 3.18
C GLU A 366 5.90 8.59 3.45
N PRO A 367 5.23 7.81 4.33
CA PRO A 367 5.56 6.42 4.57
C PRO A 367 5.07 5.57 3.39
N VAL A 368 5.68 5.73 2.21
CA VAL A 368 5.40 4.97 0.98
C VAL A 368 6.69 4.42 0.38
N LEU A 369 6.60 3.34 -0.38
CA LEU A 369 7.76 2.79 -1.09
C LEU A 369 8.16 3.78 -2.20
N ARG A 370 9.47 3.92 -2.44
CA ARG A 370 10.03 4.80 -3.48
C ARG A 370 11.31 4.19 -4.05
N LEU A 371 11.56 4.44 -5.33
CA LEU A 371 12.83 4.17 -6.01
C LEU A 371 13.50 5.48 -6.39
N ARG A 372 14.78 5.43 -6.78
CA ARG A 372 15.52 6.52 -7.44
C ARG A 372 15.10 6.61 -8.91
N PRO A 373 14.35 7.63 -9.36
CA PRO A 373 13.91 7.73 -10.76
C PRO A 373 15.08 7.80 -11.74
N GLU A 374 16.18 8.45 -11.36
CA GLU A 374 17.39 8.59 -12.15
C GLU A 374 18.15 7.27 -12.38
N ALA A 375 17.87 6.24 -11.58
CA ALA A 375 18.43 4.90 -11.74
C ALA A 375 17.65 4.05 -12.76
N LEU A 376 16.52 4.55 -13.27
CA LEU A 376 15.66 3.80 -14.18
C LEU A 376 16.03 4.09 -15.65
N PRO A 377 16.21 3.05 -16.48
CA PRO A 377 16.36 3.23 -17.92
C PRO A 377 15.03 3.72 -18.54
N PRO A 378 15.04 4.20 -19.79
CA PRO A 378 13.81 4.53 -20.50
C PRO A 378 12.95 3.26 -20.71
N PRO A 379 11.61 3.38 -20.70
CA PRO A 379 10.73 2.24 -20.94
C PRO A 379 10.86 1.74 -22.40
N PRO A 380 10.66 0.44 -22.66
CA PRO A 380 10.90 -0.15 -23.99
C PRO A 380 9.82 0.18 -25.04
N GLY A 381 8.86 1.06 -24.74
CA GLY A 381 7.77 1.41 -25.66
C GLY A 381 6.75 2.39 -25.06
N PRO A 382 5.70 2.74 -25.83
CA PRO A 382 4.72 3.74 -25.41
C PRO A 382 3.90 3.26 -24.19
N PRO A 383 3.60 4.15 -23.23
CA PRO A 383 2.97 3.80 -21.95
C PRO A 383 1.50 3.39 -22.10
N GLY A 384 0.93 2.80 -21.05
CA GLY A 384 -0.49 2.43 -20.96
C GLY A 384 -0.81 0.98 -21.34
N TYR A 385 0.18 0.08 -21.33
CA TYR A 385 -0.04 -1.37 -21.39
C TYR A 385 -0.30 -1.96 -20.00
N VAL A 386 -0.81 -3.19 -19.95
CA VAL A 386 -0.91 -4.00 -18.73
C VAL A 386 0.28 -4.93 -18.68
N VAL A 387 1.00 -4.95 -17.56
CA VAL A 387 2.08 -5.93 -17.33
C VAL A 387 1.47 -7.17 -16.69
N VAL A 388 1.81 -8.35 -17.20
CA VAL A 388 1.53 -9.64 -16.56
C VAL A 388 2.86 -10.27 -16.17
N HIS A 389 3.03 -10.59 -14.89
CA HIS A 389 4.25 -11.23 -14.38
C HIS A 389 3.91 -12.63 -13.80
N PRO A 390 4.00 -13.70 -14.61
CA PRO A 390 3.62 -15.05 -14.18
C PRO A 390 4.60 -15.72 -13.20
N GLY A 391 5.82 -15.20 -13.10
CA GLY A 391 6.87 -15.77 -12.26
C GLY A 391 6.64 -15.57 -10.76
N ALA A 392 7.07 -16.56 -9.97
CA ALA A 392 7.17 -16.44 -8.52
C ALA A 392 8.41 -17.17 -7.99
N SER A 393 9.10 -16.55 -7.03
CA SER A 393 10.26 -17.15 -6.36
C SER A 393 9.86 -18.30 -5.40
N VAL A 394 8.60 -18.32 -4.97
CA VAL A 394 8.04 -19.35 -4.10
C VAL A 394 6.97 -20.11 -4.89
N PRO A 395 7.18 -21.41 -5.20
CA PRO A 395 6.25 -22.18 -6.04
C PRO A 395 4.80 -22.21 -5.54
N ALA A 396 4.56 -22.23 -4.23
CA ALA A 396 3.21 -22.18 -3.66
C ALA A 396 2.42 -20.90 -4.00
N ARG A 397 3.11 -19.85 -4.46
CA ARG A 397 2.57 -18.53 -4.82
C ARG A 397 2.45 -18.33 -6.33
N ALA A 398 2.88 -19.30 -7.14
CA ALA A 398 2.75 -19.24 -8.58
C ALA A 398 1.33 -19.63 -9.00
N CYS A 399 0.60 -18.71 -9.66
CA CYS A 399 -0.64 -19.06 -10.34
C CYS A 399 -0.32 -19.98 -11.55
N PRO A 400 -1.12 -21.03 -11.80
CA PRO A 400 -0.84 -21.97 -12.88
C PRO A 400 -0.62 -21.29 -14.24
N PRO A 401 0.34 -21.75 -15.07
CA PRO A 401 0.67 -21.11 -16.34
C PRO A 401 -0.49 -21.02 -17.34
N GLY A 402 -1.39 -22.03 -17.35
CA GLY A 402 -2.58 -22.02 -18.20
C GLY A 402 -3.52 -20.86 -17.86
N VAL A 403 -3.80 -20.67 -16.58
CA VAL A 403 -4.64 -19.58 -16.07
C VAL A 403 -4.05 -18.22 -16.42
N HIS A 404 -2.72 -18.03 -16.30
CA HIS A 404 -2.06 -16.81 -16.75
C HIS A 404 -2.21 -16.56 -18.26
N ALA A 405 -2.12 -17.60 -19.09
CA ALA A 405 -2.33 -17.47 -20.53
C ALA A 405 -3.77 -17.05 -20.83
N ASP A 406 -4.75 -17.61 -20.12
CA ASP A 406 -6.16 -17.23 -20.26
C ASP A 406 -6.40 -15.77 -19.83
N MET A 407 -5.72 -15.30 -18.77
CA MET A 407 -5.74 -13.90 -18.35
C MET A 407 -5.16 -12.96 -19.42
N VAL A 408 -4.04 -13.32 -20.04
CA VAL A 408 -3.44 -12.56 -21.15
C VAL A 408 -4.42 -12.50 -22.33
N ALA A 409 -5.01 -13.64 -22.72
CA ALA A 409 -6.00 -13.69 -23.79
C ALA A 409 -7.21 -12.79 -23.50
N ALA A 410 -7.75 -12.83 -22.27
CA ALA A 410 -8.89 -12.02 -21.86
C ALA A 410 -8.56 -10.51 -21.87
N LEU A 411 -7.39 -10.10 -21.37
CA LEU A 411 -6.94 -8.71 -21.39
C LEU A 411 -6.76 -8.20 -22.82
N THR A 412 -6.15 -9.00 -23.70
CA THR A 412 -5.95 -8.67 -25.11
C THR A 412 -7.29 -8.59 -25.85
N ALA A 413 -8.22 -9.52 -25.60
CA ALA A 413 -9.58 -9.49 -26.16
C ALA A 413 -10.38 -8.26 -25.69
N ALA A 414 -10.13 -7.78 -24.46
CA ALA A 414 -10.69 -6.55 -23.93
C ALA A 414 -10.00 -5.27 -24.47
N GLY A 415 -9.00 -5.41 -25.36
CA GLY A 415 -8.34 -4.30 -26.05
C GLY A 415 -7.10 -3.73 -25.35
N HIS A 416 -6.61 -4.36 -24.28
CA HIS A 416 -5.37 -3.93 -23.63
C HIS A 416 -4.14 -4.42 -24.41
N ARG A 417 -3.11 -3.56 -24.49
CA ARG A 417 -1.76 -4.04 -24.84
C ARG A 417 -1.19 -4.77 -23.64
N VAL A 418 -0.72 -5.99 -23.82
CA VAL A 418 -0.17 -6.81 -22.72
C VAL A 418 1.33 -7.03 -22.91
N VAL A 419 2.09 -6.82 -21.83
CA VAL A 419 3.53 -7.11 -21.77
C VAL A 419 3.75 -8.19 -20.71
N VAL A 420 4.37 -9.30 -21.09
CA VAL A 420 4.69 -10.41 -20.18
C VAL A 420 6.15 -10.30 -19.74
N THR A 421 6.39 -10.35 -18.44
CA THR A 421 7.74 -10.21 -17.85
C THR A 421 8.08 -11.41 -16.98
N GLY A 422 9.38 -11.66 -16.76
CA GLY A 422 9.86 -12.78 -15.97
C GLY A 422 11.38 -12.77 -15.86
N GLY A 423 11.90 -13.52 -14.89
CA GLY A 423 13.34 -13.70 -14.68
C GLY A 423 14.03 -14.47 -15.81
N PRO A 424 15.37 -14.52 -15.82
CA PRO A 424 16.16 -15.23 -16.84
C PRO A 424 15.91 -16.75 -16.85
N ASP A 425 15.53 -17.32 -15.72
CA ASP A 425 15.16 -18.73 -15.55
C ASP A 425 13.71 -19.04 -15.95
N GLN A 426 12.94 -18.02 -16.36
CA GLN A 426 11.49 -18.12 -16.62
C GLN A 426 11.12 -17.90 -18.09
N THR A 427 12.08 -17.85 -19.00
CA THR A 427 11.86 -17.58 -20.45
C THR A 427 10.86 -18.55 -21.09
N GLY A 428 10.91 -19.84 -20.75
CA GLY A 428 9.92 -20.82 -21.23
C GLY A 428 8.50 -20.56 -20.71
N LEU A 429 8.37 -20.11 -19.46
CA LEU A 429 7.09 -19.75 -18.86
C LEU A 429 6.50 -18.49 -19.52
N THR A 430 7.31 -17.44 -19.67
CA THR A 430 6.85 -16.18 -20.26
C THR A 430 6.49 -16.33 -21.72
N ALA A 431 7.28 -17.09 -22.51
CA ALA A 431 6.97 -17.37 -23.91
C ALA A 431 5.62 -18.06 -24.06
N ARG A 432 5.34 -19.08 -23.21
CA ARG A 432 4.06 -19.78 -23.20
C ARG A 432 2.89 -18.85 -22.87
N VAL A 433 3.04 -17.98 -21.87
CA VAL A 433 1.99 -17.05 -21.44
C VAL A 433 1.79 -15.93 -22.47
N ALA A 434 2.86 -15.40 -23.05
CA ALA A 434 2.83 -14.34 -24.06
C ALA A 434 2.24 -14.81 -25.39
N ALA A 435 2.37 -16.10 -25.74
CA ALA A 435 1.76 -16.67 -26.94
C ALA A 435 0.23 -16.49 -27.01
N ALA A 436 -0.43 -16.23 -25.87
CA ALA A 436 -1.85 -15.91 -25.79
C ALA A 436 -2.23 -14.47 -26.19
N GLY A 437 -1.28 -13.68 -26.71
CA GLY A 437 -1.53 -12.34 -27.26
C GLY A 437 -0.82 -11.18 -26.55
N GLY A 438 0.34 -11.43 -25.91
CA GLY A 438 1.17 -10.42 -25.26
C GLY A 438 2.59 -10.34 -25.85
N VAL A 439 3.32 -9.28 -25.50
CA VAL A 439 4.74 -9.10 -25.86
C VAL A 439 5.62 -9.73 -24.80
N ASP A 440 6.48 -10.67 -25.18
CA ASP A 440 7.40 -11.34 -24.24
C ASP A 440 8.68 -10.54 -23.99
N LEU A 441 8.90 -10.16 -22.73
CA LEU A 441 10.13 -9.57 -22.21
C LEU A 441 10.82 -10.48 -21.15
N GLY A 442 10.39 -11.73 -21.01
CA GLY A 442 10.96 -12.68 -20.06
C GLY A 442 12.45 -12.91 -20.29
N GLY A 443 13.22 -12.87 -19.20
CA GLY A 443 14.68 -12.96 -19.22
C GLY A 443 15.42 -11.81 -19.90
N ARG A 444 14.71 -10.79 -20.38
CA ARG A 444 15.27 -9.62 -21.08
C ARG A 444 15.31 -8.37 -20.20
N THR A 445 14.93 -8.48 -18.93
CA THR A 445 14.89 -7.36 -17.99
C THR A 445 15.73 -7.68 -16.75
N ARG A 446 16.61 -6.76 -16.36
CA ARG A 446 17.12 -6.68 -14.99
C ARG A 446 16.10 -5.94 -14.13
N LEU A 447 16.32 -5.84 -12.81
CA LEU A 447 15.34 -5.22 -11.91
C LEU A 447 15.04 -3.75 -12.28
N ALA A 448 16.05 -2.97 -12.67
CA ALA A 448 15.87 -1.59 -13.14
C ALA A 448 15.08 -1.53 -14.46
N ASP A 449 15.35 -2.45 -15.40
CA ASP A 449 14.62 -2.54 -16.66
C ASP A 449 13.14 -2.92 -16.42
N LEU A 450 12.89 -3.85 -15.49
CA LEU A 450 11.54 -4.23 -15.05
C LEU A 450 10.82 -3.05 -14.38
N ALA A 451 11.52 -2.28 -13.55
CA ALA A 451 10.96 -1.08 -12.92
C ALA A 451 10.55 -0.05 -13.99
N ALA A 452 11.37 0.17 -15.01
CA ALA A 452 11.02 1.06 -16.13
C ALA A 452 9.81 0.56 -16.94
N VAL A 453 9.71 -0.76 -17.18
CA VAL A 453 8.53 -1.38 -17.80
C VAL A 453 7.28 -1.14 -16.96
N ILE A 454 7.36 -1.38 -15.65
CA ILE A 454 6.23 -1.19 -14.75
C ILE A 454 5.84 0.29 -14.65
N ALA A 455 6.79 1.21 -14.59
CA ALA A 455 6.54 2.65 -14.50
C ALA A 455 5.72 3.20 -15.68
N ALA A 456 5.82 2.57 -16.85
CA ALA A 456 5.05 2.92 -18.05
C ALA A 456 3.71 2.15 -18.16
N ALA A 457 3.41 1.24 -17.25
CA ALA A 457 2.21 0.42 -17.28
C ALA A 457 0.99 1.17 -16.71
N GLY A 458 -0.20 0.84 -17.20
CA GLY A 458 -1.46 1.26 -16.57
C GLY A 458 -1.78 0.46 -15.31
N ALA A 459 -1.44 -0.83 -15.31
CA ALA A 459 -1.57 -1.73 -14.16
C ALA A 459 -0.63 -2.94 -14.31
N VAL A 460 -0.38 -3.62 -13.19
CA VAL A 460 0.36 -4.89 -13.14
C VAL A 460 -0.53 -6.01 -12.60
N VAL A 461 -0.60 -7.14 -13.29
CA VAL A 461 -1.19 -8.40 -12.83
C VAL A 461 -0.06 -9.33 -12.37
N VAL A 462 -0.02 -9.63 -11.07
CA VAL A 462 1.13 -10.35 -10.48
C VAL A 462 0.74 -11.08 -9.19
N GLY A 463 1.47 -12.16 -8.90
CA GLY A 463 1.37 -12.87 -7.63
C GLY A 463 1.98 -12.11 -6.43
N ASN A 464 1.98 -12.72 -5.25
CA ASN A 464 2.68 -12.19 -4.06
C ASN A 464 4.20 -12.37 -4.14
N THR A 465 4.83 -11.54 -4.99
CA THR A 465 6.24 -11.59 -5.38
C THR A 465 6.85 -10.19 -5.47
N GLY A 466 8.18 -10.10 -5.62
CA GLY A 466 8.93 -8.82 -5.66
C GLY A 466 8.37 -7.75 -6.61
N PRO A 467 7.96 -8.08 -7.85
CA PRO A 467 7.40 -7.09 -8.78
C PRO A 467 6.11 -6.41 -8.29
N ALA A 468 5.33 -7.03 -7.40
CA ALA A 468 4.18 -6.37 -6.77
C ALA A 468 4.60 -5.19 -5.90
N HIS A 469 5.70 -5.35 -5.14
CA HIS A 469 6.28 -4.27 -4.34
C HIS A 469 7.00 -3.23 -5.19
N LEU A 470 7.56 -3.65 -6.33
CA LEU A 470 8.15 -2.73 -7.31
C LEU A 470 7.09 -1.82 -7.92
N ALA A 471 5.92 -2.37 -8.28
CA ALA A 471 4.76 -1.57 -8.72
C ALA A 471 4.28 -0.61 -7.63
N ALA A 472 4.23 -1.07 -6.37
CA ALA A 472 3.88 -0.21 -5.25
C ALA A 472 4.86 0.95 -5.06
N ALA A 473 6.17 0.71 -5.24
CA ALA A 473 7.20 1.75 -5.16
C ALA A 473 7.11 2.81 -6.28
N LEU A 474 6.44 2.47 -7.39
CA LEU A 474 6.21 3.33 -8.54
C LEU A 474 4.81 3.94 -8.55
N GLY A 475 3.96 3.63 -7.57
CA GLY A 475 2.58 4.10 -7.53
C GLY A 475 1.66 3.46 -8.59
N VAL A 476 2.09 2.35 -9.20
CA VAL A 476 1.37 1.69 -10.30
C VAL A 476 0.30 0.75 -9.72
N PRO A 477 -0.96 0.81 -10.21
CA PRO A 477 -2.03 -0.08 -9.74
C PRO A 477 -1.72 -1.58 -9.89
N VAL A 478 -2.15 -2.38 -8.91
CA VAL A 478 -1.85 -3.82 -8.84
C VAL A 478 -3.12 -4.67 -8.80
N VAL A 479 -3.25 -5.60 -9.75
CA VAL A 479 -4.14 -6.75 -9.62
C VAL A 479 -3.32 -7.87 -9.00
N SER A 480 -3.55 -8.11 -7.71
CA SER A 480 -2.76 -9.02 -6.89
C SER A 480 -3.39 -10.41 -6.87
N LEU A 481 -2.79 -11.36 -7.59
CA LEU A 481 -3.12 -12.78 -7.56
C LEU A 481 -2.55 -13.41 -6.28
N PHE A 482 -3.29 -13.36 -5.18
CA PHE A 482 -2.69 -13.53 -3.86
C PHE A 482 -2.92 -14.93 -3.26
N ALA A 483 -1.87 -15.78 -3.26
CA ALA A 483 -1.90 -17.05 -2.53
C ALA A 483 -1.82 -16.80 -1.01
N PRO A 484 -2.75 -17.34 -0.19
CA PRO A 484 -2.88 -16.96 1.22
C PRO A 484 -1.84 -17.61 2.15
N THR A 485 -0.73 -18.16 1.62
CA THR A 485 0.36 -18.74 2.44
C THR A 485 0.97 -17.76 3.46
N VAL A 486 0.75 -16.46 3.26
CA VAL A 486 1.08 -15.38 4.20
C VAL A 486 -0.10 -14.40 4.28
N PRO A 487 -0.23 -13.60 5.36
CA PRO A 487 -1.33 -12.65 5.48
C PRO A 487 -1.27 -11.53 4.43
N PHE A 488 -2.42 -11.23 3.79
CA PHE A 488 -2.51 -10.16 2.78
C PHE A 488 -2.21 -8.77 3.36
N GLY A 489 -2.74 -8.44 4.55
CA GLY A 489 -2.47 -7.15 5.19
C GLY A 489 -1.00 -6.87 5.47
N GLN A 490 -0.20 -7.92 5.65
CA GLN A 490 1.22 -7.80 5.96
C GLN A 490 2.09 -7.67 4.71
N TRP A 491 1.75 -8.42 3.65
CA TRP A 491 2.59 -8.61 2.46
C TRP A 491 1.96 -8.13 1.15
N GLY A 492 0.77 -7.54 1.18
CA GLY A 492 0.12 -6.97 0.01
C GLY A 492 0.84 -5.71 -0.52
N PRO A 493 0.49 -5.24 -1.73
CA PRO A 493 0.94 -3.95 -2.24
C PRO A 493 0.57 -2.83 -1.27
N TYR A 494 1.55 -2.01 -0.91
CA TYR A 494 1.40 -1.04 0.19
C TYR A 494 1.00 0.34 -0.33
N ARG A 495 -0.18 0.83 0.09
CA ARG A 495 -0.70 2.18 -0.19
C ARG A 495 -0.79 2.56 -1.67
N VAL A 496 -1.08 1.58 -2.52
CA VAL A 496 -1.35 1.79 -3.94
C VAL A 496 -2.67 1.14 -4.34
N PRO A 497 -3.37 1.67 -5.37
CA PRO A 497 -4.61 1.07 -5.88
C PRO A 497 -4.43 -0.42 -6.17
N THR A 498 -5.18 -1.25 -5.46
CA THR A 498 -5.03 -2.70 -5.49
C THR A 498 -6.39 -3.40 -5.59
N VAL A 499 -6.47 -4.43 -6.43
CA VAL A 499 -7.55 -5.42 -6.38
C VAL A 499 -6.94 -6.77 -6.07
N ARG A 500 -7.40 -7.41 -5.00
CA ARG A 500 -6.97 -8.75 -4.60
C ARG A 500 -7.88 -9.78 -5.26
N LEU A 501 -7.28 -10.76 -5.93
CA LEU A 501 -7.98 -11.91 -6.50
C LEU A 501 -7.40 -13.22 -5.92
N GLY A 502 -8.19 -14.28 -6.01
CA GLY A 502 -7.88 -15.60 -5.46
C GLY A 502 -8.60 -15.90 -4.15
N ASP A 503 -8.74 -17.19 -3.88
CA ASP A 503 -9.45 -17.68 -2.70
C ASP A 503 -8.60 -17.50 -1.43
N ALA A 504 -9.11 -16.68 -0.51
CA ALA A 504 -8.49 -16.37 0.78
C ALA A 504 -8.63 -17.49 1.83
N THR A 505 -9.57 -18.40 1.60
CA THR A 505 -9.96 -19.47 2.54
C THR A 505 -9.22 -20.78 2.26
N ALA A 506 -8.40 -20.83 1.22
CA ALA A 506 -7.69 -22.02 0.82
C ALA A 506 -6.90 -22.65 1.99
N PRO A 507 -6.83 -24.00 2.10
CA PRO A 507 -6.24 -24.68 3.28
C PRO A 507 -4.78 -24.34 3.59
N CYS A 508 -4.03 -23.80 2.62
CA CYS A 508 -2.65 -23.36 2.83
C CYS A 508 -2.54 -22.00 3.55
N ARG A 509 -3.66 -21.38 3.92
CA ARG A 509 -3.71 -20.07 4.58
C ARG A 509 -2.76 -20.01 5.79
N ASP A 510 -1.91 -18.97 5.83
CA ASP A 510 -0.93 -18.68 6.88
C ASP A 510 0.09 -19.81 7.16
N SER A 511 0.15 -20.85 6.32
CA SER A 511 1.06 -22.00 6.50
C SER A 511 2.52 -21.69 6.18
N ARG A 512 2.77 -20.61 5.42
CA ARG A 512 4.08 -20.26 4.83
C ARG A 512 4.69 -21.34 3.94
N ALA A 513 3.91 -22.31 3.46
CA ALA A 513 4.40 -23.39 2.63
C ALA A 513 5.13 -22.87 1.38
N ALA A 514 6.36 -23.35 1.13
CA ALA A 514 7.12 -22.96 -0.05
C ALA A 514 6.65 -23.70 -1.32
N ARG A 515 6.16 -24.93 -1.15
CA ARG A 515 5.51 -25.75 -2.17
C ARG A 515 4.03 -25.88 -1.80
N CYS A 516 3.13 -25.82 -2.79
CA CYS A 516 1.71 -25.86 -2.51
C CYS A 516 1.35 -27.21 -1.87
N PRO A 517 0.77 -27.24 -0.66
CA PRO A 517 0.39 -28.49 0.00
C PRO A 517 -0.96 -29.01 -0.49
N VAL A 518 -1.67 -28.26 -1.34
CA VAL A 518 -3.02 -28.57 -1.80
C VAL A 518 -3.00 -28.87 -3.31
N PRO A 519 -3.47 -30.05 -3.75
CA PRO A 519 -3.52 -30.41 -5.17
C PRO A 519 -4.26 -29.37 -6.02
N GLY A 520 -3.71 -29.06 -7.20
CA GLY A 520 -4.38 -28.19 -8.17
C GLY A 520 -4.28 -26.69 -7.91
N HIS A 521 -3.59 -26.22 -6.87
CA HIS A 521 -3.45 -24.79 -6.56
C HIS A 521 -4.80 -24.04 -6.44
N PRO A 522 -5.77 -24.53 -5.64
CA PRO A 522 -7.15 -24.05 -5.67
C PRO A 522 -7.30 -22.56 -5.35
N CYS A 523 -6.36 -21.98 -4.59
CA CYS A 523 -6.35 -20.55 -4.30
C CYS A 523 -6.25 -19.66 -5.54
N LEU A 524 -5.58 -20.10 -6.61
CA LEU A 524 -5.29 -19.30 -7.80
C LEU A 524 -5.77 -19.95 -9.10
N ALA A 525 -6.00 -21.26 -9.12
CA ALA A 525 -6.45 -21.98 -10.31
C ALA A 525 -7.90 -21.64 -10.69
N GLY A 526 -8.72 -21.24 -9.72
CA GLY A 526 -10.12 -20.86 -9.93
C GLY A 526 -10.34 -19.38 -10.26
N VAL A 527 -9.28 -18.59 -10.44
CA VAL A 527 -9.43 -17.16 -10.78
C VAL A 527 -9.96 -17.05 -12.21
N ASP A 528 -11.13 -16.43 -12.37
CA ASP A 528 -11.73 -16.19 -13.68
C ASP A 528 -10.96 -15.07 -14.43
N PRO A 529 -10.47 -15.30 -15.65
CA PRO A 529 -9.87 -14.26 -16.49
C PRO A 529 -10.72 -12.99 -16.66
N ALA A 530 -12.05 -13.12 -16.65
CA ALA A 530 -12.95 -11.96 -16.73
C ALA A 530 -12.89 -11.08 -15.48
N GLU A 531 -12.65 -11.67 -14.29
CA GLU A 531 -12.42 -10.90 -13.06
C GLU A 531 -11.13 -10.08 -13.15
N VAL A 532 -10.09 -10.56 -13.83
CA VAL A 532 -8.86 -9.79 -14.05
C VAL A 532 -9.13 -8.56 -14.91
N VAL A 533 -9.91 -8.69 -15.99
CA VAL A 533 -10.31 -7.54 -16.82
C VAL A 533 -11.14 -6.54 -16.01
N ASN A 534 -12.08 -7.03 -15.20
CA ASN A 534 -12.90 -6.18 -14.34
C ASN A 534 -12.05 -5.49 -13.26
N ALA A 535 -11.06 -6.15 -12.70
CA ALA A 535 -10.11 -5.59 -11.74
C ALA A 535 -9.28 -4.46 -12.36
N VAL A 536 -8.75 -4.64 -13.57
CA VAL A 536 -8.04 -3.59 -14.32
C VAL A 536 -8.95 -2.39 -14.56
N ARG A 537 -10.22 -2.60 -14.95
CA ARG A 537 -11.21 -1.53 -15.11
C ARG A 537 -11.52 -0.82 -13.79
N LEU A 538 -11.68 -1.56 -12.68
CA LEU A 538 -11.96 -1.04 -11.34
C LEU A 538 -10.84 -0.10 -10.85
N LEU A 539 -9.60 -0.41 -11.22
CA LEU A 539 -8.42 0.43 -10.94
C LEU A 539 -8.38 1.72 -11.80
N GLY A 540 -9.28 1.86 -12.77
CA GLY A 540 -9.39 3.02 -13.65
C GLY A 540 -8.55 2.91 -14.93
N VAL A 541 -8.08 1.70 -15.27
CA VAL A 541 -7.29 1.46 -16.47
C VAL A 541 -8.21 1.06 -17.61
N THR A 542 -8.32 1.93 -18.61
CA THR A 542 -9.12 1.69 -19.81
C THR A 542 -8.25 1.15 -20.94
N ALA A 543 -8.80 0.25 -21.76
CA ALA A 543 -8.17 -0.14 -23.01
C ALA A 543 -7.94 1.10 -23.89
N GLY A 544 -6.75 1.18 -24.50
CA GLY A 544 -6.37 2.33 -25.32
C GLY A 544 -7.25 2.44 -26.56
N ASN A 545 -7.95 3.56 -26.69
CA ASN A 545 -8.30 4.12 -28.00
C ASN A 545 -7.02 4.22 -28.82
N ARG A 546 -7.01 3.69 -30.06
CA ARG A 546 -5.94 3.98 -31.02
C ARG A 546 -5.78 5.50 -31.08
N ALA A 547 -4.56 5.97 -30.84
CA ALA A 547 -4.09 7.36 -30.86
C ALA A 547 -5.05 8.46 -31.37
N GLY A 548 -5.27 9.51 -30.56
CA GLY A 548 -5.66 10.84 -31.02
C GLY A 548 -6.67 11.59 -30.13
N GLY A 549 -6.25 12.71 -29.53
CA GLY A 549 -7.19 13.74 -29.03
C GLY A 549 -6.84 14.46 -27.72
N ASN A 550 -5.95 15.45 -27.81
CA ASN A 550 -5.84 16.66 -26.97
C ASN A 550 -5.91 16.57 -25.41
N ARG A 551 -4.73 16.70 -24.79
CA ARG A 551 -4.55 17.59 -23.63
C ARG A 551 -3.29 18.42 -23.82
N ALA A 552 -3.42 19.51 -24.58
CA ALA A 552 -2.54 20.66 -24.50
C ALA A 552 -3.32 21.80 -23.84
N GLY A 553 -2.83 22.26 -22.70
CA GLY A 553 -3.25 23.43 -21.94
C GLY A 553 -2.33 23.45 -20.73
N GLY A 554 -1.21 24.16 -20.71
CA GLY A 554 -0.94 25.45 -21.32
C GLY A 554 -0.57 26.37 -20.17
N VAL A 555 0.61 26.15 -19.56
CA VAL A 555 1.19 27.06 -18.58
C VAL A 555 1.97 28.09 -19.38
N ALA A 556 1.35 29.26 -19.60
CA ALA A 556 2.05 30.41 -20.14
C ALA A 556 2.87 31.07 -19.02
N GLY A 557 4.16 30.76 -18.96
CA GLY A 557 5.16 31.56 -18.26
C GLY A 557 5.76 32.56 -19.25
N GLY A 558 5.32 33.82 -19.19
CA GLY A 558 5.91 34.91 -19.95
C GLY A 558 7.09 35.51 -19.17
N ALA A 559 8.31 35.28 -19.65
CA ALA A 559 9.49 36.07 -19.32
C ALA A 559 10.47 36.02 -20.50
N GLY A 560 10.80 37.16 -21.09
CA GLY A 560 11.76 37.18 -22.19
C GLY A 560 11.86 38.48 -22.97
N ALA A 561 12.63 39.41 -22.40
CA ALA A 561 13.58 40.30 -23.08
C ALA A 561 13.11 41.13 -24.29
N GLY A 562 13.11 42.45 -24.07
CA GLY A 562 13.17 43.43 -25.15
C GLY A 562 14.47 43.31 -25.94
N VAL A 563 14.34 43.46 -27.24
CA VAL A 563 15.43 43.80 -28.16
C VAL A 563 14.91 44.93 -29.04
N GLY A 564 15.60 46.06 -28.97
CA GLY A 564 15.32 47.22 -29.81
C GLY A 564 15.84 47.03 -31.23
N SER A 565 15.02 47.50 -32.18
CA SER A 565 15.40 48.06 -33.49
C SER A 565 14.14 48.81 -33.94
N GLY A 566 14.14 50.07 -34.37
CA GLY A 566 15.14 50.80 -35.13
C GLY A 566 14.60 51.00 -36.55
N GLY A 567 13.98 52.16 -36.82
CA GLY A 567 13.46 52.60 -38.13
C GLY A 567 11.93 52.59 -38.19
N GLY A 568 11.20 53.65 -38.56
CA GLY A 568 11.51 54.92 -39.23
C GLY A 568 10.27 55.25 -40.08
N GLY A 569 9.70 56.45 -39.96
CA GLY A 569 8.59 56.83 -40.84
C GLY A 569 7.69 57.97 -40.37
N ARG A 570 8.18 59.19 -40.61
CA ARG A 570 7.47 60.49 -40.72
C ARG A 570 6.90 61.14 -39.47
#